data_AF-A0A6B2CEX2-F1
#
_entry.id   AF-A0A6B2CEX2-F1
#
_cell.length_a   1.000
_cell.length_b   1.000
_cell.length_c   1.000
_cell.angle_alpha   90.00
_cell.angle_beta   90.00
_cell.angle_gamma   90.00
#
_symmetry.space_group_name_H-M   'P 1'
#
loop_
_entity.id
_entity.type
_entity.pdbx_description
1 polymer ?
#
loop_
_entity_poly.entity_id
_entity_poly.type
_entity_poly.pdbx_seq_one_letter_code
_entity_poly.pdbx_strand_id
1 'polypeptide(L)'
;MWSTRPRETCPDRPCSKYDFLYKDYKGLKPLTLQETRSRFIEFLAKRGHGVVDPYPVLAKWRDDLYLTIASIIVFQPHVTDGLVDPPH
;
A
#
# COMPACT_ATOMS: atom_id res chain seq x y z
N MET A 1 -3.24 19.48 5.30
CA MET A 1 -3.74 18.35 4.49
C MET A 1 -4.05 18.84 3.10
N TRP A 2 -3.83 18.02 2.07
CA TRP A 2 -4.15 18.40 0.70
C TRP A 2 -5.57 17.96 0.33
N SER A 3 -6.33 18.84 -0.33
CA SER A 3 -7.65 18.52 -0.87
C SER A 3 -7.93 19.32 -2.13
N THR A 4 -8.58 18.70 -3.11
CA THR A 4 -9.02 19.36 -4.35
C THR A 4 -10.18 20.32 -4.14
N ARG A 5 -10.85 20.27 -2.98
CA ARG A 5 -11.93 21.17 -2.57
C ARG A 5 -11.69 21.64 -1.14
N PRO A 6 -12.13 22.84 -0.76
CA PRO A 6 -12.09 23.28 0.63
C PRO A 6 -12.77 22.26 1.55
N ARG A 7 -12.15 22.00 2.71
CA ARG A 7 -12.64 21.09 3.75
C ARG A 7 -12.50 21.78 5.10
N GLU A 8 -13.55 21.74 5.89
CA GLU A 8 -13.53 22.29 7.25
C GLU A 8 -12.98 21.30 8.28
N THR A 9 -13.09 20.00 8.00
CA THR A 9 -12.65 18.92 8.90
C THR A 9 -11.57 18.05 8.26
N CYS A 10 -10.74 17.44 9.13
CA CYS A 10 -9.82 16.40 8.71
C CYS A 10 -10.60 15.14 8.29
N PRO A 11 -10.14 14.32 7.33
CA PRO A 11 -10.87 13.16 6.82
C PRO A 11 -10.79 11.95 7.74
N ASP A 12 -9.97 12.02 8.78
CA ASP A 12 -9.80 10.93 9.74
C ASP A 12 -10.61 11.14 11.02
N ARG A 13 -10.74 10.09 11.81
CA ARG A 13 -11.37 10.12 13.13
C ARG A 13 -10.46 10.88 14.11
N PRO A 14 -11.02 11.64 15.06
CA PRO A 14 -12.45 11.82 15.31
C PRO A 14 -13.12 12.92 14.46
N CYS A 15 -12.38 13.68 13.64
CA CYS A 15 -12.90 14.83 12.88
C CYS A 15 -14.03 14.46 11.89
N SER A 16 -13.93 13.28 11.27
CA SER A 16 -14.86 12.80 10.25
C SER A 16 -15.45 11.43 10.58
N LYS A 17 -16.51 11.05 9.89
CA LYS A 17 -17.17 9.73 10.01
C LYS A 17 -16.84 8.86 8.79
N TYR A 18 -17.08 7.55 8.91
CA TYR A 18 -17.00 6.62 7.79
C TYR A 18 -18.20 6.75 6.88
N ASP A 19 -18.19 7.80 6.07
CA ASP A 19 -19.23 8.11 5.09
C ASP A 19 -19.51 6.93 4.14
N PHE A 20 -18.49 6.09 3.89
CA PHE A 20 -18.63 4.96 2.99
C PHE A 20 -19.54 3.83 3.47
N LEU A 21 -19.91 3.83 4.75
CA LEU A 21 -20.87 2.87 5.29
C LEU A 21 -22.32 3.26 4.97
N TYR A 22 -22.58 4.53 4.65
CA TYR A 22 -23.95 5.09 4.54
C TYR A 22 -24.24 5.76 3.20
N LYS A 23 -23.22 6.16 2.44
CA LYS A 23 -23.37 6.78 1.11
C LYS A 23 -23.27 5.72 0.02
N ASP A 24 -24.20 5.77 -0.94
CA ASP A 24 -24.13 4.99 -2.16
C ASP A 24 -23.18 5.65 -3.18
N TYR A 25 -22.16 4.93 -3.62
CA TYR A 25 -21.20 5.39 -4.64
C TYR A 25 -21.53 4.76 -5.99
N LYS A 26 -22.43 5.43 -6.70
CA LYS A 26 -22.86 5.02 -8.04
C LYS A 26 -21.67 4.84 -8.99
N GLY A 27 -21.66 3.71 -9.70
CA GLY A 27 -20.62 3.39 -10.68
C GLY A 27 -19.43 2.62 -10.13
N LEU A 28 -19.37 2.36 -8.82
CA LEU A 28 -18.39 1.43 -8.24
C LEU A 28 -18.95 0.01 -8.25
N LYS A 29 -18.18 -0.91 -8.83
CA LYS A 29 -18.45 -2.35 -8.70
C LYS A 29 -17.67 -2.87 -7.49
N PRO A 30 -18.29 -3.68 -6.61
CA PRO A 30 -17.56 -4.39 -5.57
C PRO A 30 -16.43 -5.20 -6.18
N LEU A 31 -15.28 -5.23 -5.52
CA LEU A 31 -14.12 -6.01 -5.93
C LEU A 31 -13.84 -7.07 -4.87
N THR A 32 -13.49 -8.26 -5.33
CA THR A 32 -12.86 -9.28 -4.50
C THR A 32 -11.45 -8.85 -4.11
N LEU A 33 -10.88 -9.52 -3.10
CA LEU A 33 -9.49 -9.30 -2.70
C LEU A 33 -8.52 -9.55 -3.86
N GLN A 34 -8.78 -10.59 -4.66
CA GLN A 34 -7.94 -10.95 -5.81
C GLN A 34 -8.02 -9.88 -6.90
N GLU A 35 -9.22 -9.43 -7.27
CA GLU A 35 -9.39 -8.37 -8.27
C GLU A 35 -8.74 -7.05 -7.84
N THR A 36 -8.89 -6.69 -6.56
CA THR A 36 -8.27 -5.48 -6.00
C THR A 36 -6.74 -5.55 -6.14
N ARG A 37 -6.15 -6.69 -5.77
CA ARG A 37 -4.71 -6.91 -5.88
C ARG A 37 -4.22 -6.85 -7.32
N SER A 38 -4.85 -7.62 -8.22
CA SER A 38 -4.44 -7.67 -9.63
C SER A 38 -4.55 -6.29 -10.29
N ARG A 39 -5.63 -5.54 -10.04
CA ARG A 39 -5.80 -4.19 -10.62
C ARG A 39 -4.69 -3.22 -10.19
N PHE A 40 -4.28 -3.24 -8.92
CA PHE A 40 -3.21 -2.39 -8.42
C PHE A 40 -1.85 -2.75 -9.05
N ILE A 41 -1.52 -4.05 -9.09
CA ILE A 41 -0.27 -4.55 -9.65
C ILE A 41 -0.20 -4.27 -11.16
N GLU A 42 -1.24 -4.61 -11.92
CA GLU A 42 -1.29 -4.38 -13.37
C GLU A 42 -1.20 -2.90 -13.73
N PHE A 43 -1.80 -2.02 -12.92
CA PHE A 43 -1.72 -0.58 -13.13
C PHE A 43 -0.28 -0.06 -13.09
N LEU A 44 0.52 -0.53 -12.12
CA LEU A 44 1.92 -0.14 -11.98
C LEU A 44 2.82 -0.87 -12.99
N ALA A 45 2.57 -2.15 -13.24
CA ALA A 45 3.34 -2.93 -14.22
C ALA A 45 3.25 -2.32 -15.62
N LYS A 46 2.05 -1.87 -16.04
CA LYS A 46 1.85 -1.15 -17.31
C LYS A 46 2.59 0.19 -17.42
N ARG A 47 3.13 0.70 -16.31
CA ARG A 47 3.91 1.95 -16.21
C ARG A 47 5.41 1.70 -16.03
N GLY A 48 5.86 0.45 -16.18
CA GLY A 48 7.27 0.09 -16.13
C GLY A 48 7.78 -0.30 -14.73
N HIS A 49 6.91 -0.45 -13.73
CA HIS A 49 7.32 -1.00 -12.44
C HIS A 49 7.47 -2.51 -12.50
N GLY A 50 8.56 -3.05 -11.95
CA GLY A 50 8.74 -4.49 -11.77
C GLY A 50 7.77 -5.06 -10.73
N VAL A 51 7.36 -6.31 -10.95
CA VAL A 51 6.51 -7.05 -10.01
C VAL A 51 7.41 -7.93 -9.14
N VAL A 52 7.20 -7.87 -7.82
CA VAL A 52 7.93 -8.66 -6.83
C VAL A 52 6.92 -9.49 -6.05
N ASP A 53 7.20 -10.78 -5.92
CA ASP A 53 6.37 -11.68 -5.13
C ASP A 53 6.42 -11.30 -3.64
N PRO A 54 5.33 -11.50 -2.87
CA PRO A 54 5.31 -11.19 -1.46
C PRO A 54 6.40 -11.94 -0.68
N TYR A 55 7.15 -11.21 0.14
CA TYR A 55 8.09 -11.81 1.07
C TYR A 55 7.37 -12.42 2.27
N PRO A 56 8.02 -13.35 2.99
CA PRO A 56 7.45 -13.93 4.19
C PRO A 56 7.08 -12.88 5.24
N VAL A 57 6.06 -13.19 6.04
CA VAL A 57 5.67 -12.36 7.20
C VAL A 57 6.73 -12.37 8.30
N LEU A 58 7.55 -13.43 8.36
CA LEU A 58 8.70 -13.53 9.26
C LEU A 58 9.92 -12.91 8.57
N ALA A 59 10.51 -11.88 9.19
CA ALA A 59 11.60 -11.11 8.62
C ALA A 59 12.96 -11.82 8.79
N LYS A 60 13.19 -12.88 8.01
CA LYS A 60 14.37 -13.77 8.13
C LYS A 60 15.71 -13.14 7.71
N TRP A 61 15.69 -11.97 7.08
CA TRP A 61 16.87 -11.31 6.49
C TRP A 61 17.46 -10.21 7.37
N ARG A 62 16.94 -10.04 8.59
CA ARG A 62 17.31 -9.00 9.55
C ARG A 62 17.12 -9.52 10.97
N ASP A 63 17.81 -8.89 11.92
CA ASP A 63 17.85 -9.36 13.33
C ASP A 63 17.16 -8.39 14.31
N ASP A 64 16.76 -7.20 13.86
CA ASP A 64 16.16 -6.14 14.68
C ASP A 64 14.62 -6.15 14.69
N LEU A 65 13.99 -6.88 13.77
CA LEU A 65 12.54 -7.08 13.70
C LEU A 65 12.22 -8.54 13.45
N TYR A 66 11.24 -9.09 14.17
CA TYR A 66 10.76 -10.46 13.91
C TYR A 66 9.80 -10.53 12.71
N LEU A 67 8.99 -9.51 12.48
CA LEU A 67 7.89 -9.53 11.51
C LEU A 67 7.99 -8.38 10.51
N THR A 68 7.47 -8.61 9.30
CA THR A 68 7.35 -7.61 8.25
C THR A 68 6.22 -6.63 8.59
N ILE A 69 6.56 -5.48 9.18
CA ILE A 69 5.60 -4.46 9.64
C ILE A 69 5.14 -3.47 8.56
N ALA A 70 5.87 -3.39 7.44
CA ALA A 70 5.54 -2.56 6.28
C ALA A 70 6.20 -3.10 5.01
N SER A 71 5.71 -2.70 3.84
CA SER A 71 6.27 -3.16 2.55
C SER A 71 7.74 -2.76 2.36
N ILE A 72 8.18 -1.61 2.90
CA ILE A 72 9.57 -1.15 2.79
C ILE A 72 10.56 -2.02 3.58
N ILE A 73 10.10 -2.75 4.60
CA ILE A 73 10.93 -3.60 5.48
C ILE A 73 11.62 -4.71 4.70
N VAL A 74 11.00 -5.15 3.60
CA VAL A 74 11.54 -6.17 2.69
C VAL A 74 12.87 -5.75 2.05
N PHE A 75 13.08 -4.45 1.90
CA PHE A 75 14.26 -3.86 1.28
C PHE A 75 15.27 -3.33 2.32
N GLN A 76 14.85 -3.20 3.58
CA GLN A 76 15.69 -2.65 4.64
C GLN A 76 16.49 -3.73 5.38
N PRO A 77 17.71 -3.41 5.83
CA PRO A 77 18.43 -2.15 5.57
C PRO A 77 19.22 -2.17 4.25
N HIS A 78 19.59 -3.35 3.76
CA HIS A 78 20.62 -3.52 2.73
C HIS A 78 20.36 -2.75 1.43
N VAL A 79 19.13 -2.74 0.91
CA VAL A 79 18.81 -2.03 -0.33
C VAL A 79 18.71 -0.53 -0.08
N THR A 80 18.11 -0.12 1.04
CA THR A 80 17.97 1.30 1.37
C THR A 80 19.30 1.97 1.72
N ASP A 81 20.28 1.20 2.19
CA ASP A 81 21.65 1.64 2.45
C ASP A 81 22.55 1.57 1.20
N GLY A 82 22.03 1.05 0.08
CA GLY A 82 22.77 0.90 -1.17
C GLY A 82 23.84 -0.21 -1.15
N LEU A 83 23.74 -1.15 -0.20
CA LEU A 83 24.65 -2.30 -0.11
C LEU A 83 24.32 -3.40 -1.13
N VAL A 84 23.05 -3.47 -1.55
CA VAL A 84 22.54 -4.43 -2.54
C VAL A 84 21.53 -3.70 -3.45
N ASP A 85 21.53 -4.01 -4.74
CA ASP A 85 20.56 -3.46 -5.68
C ASP A 85 19.12 -3.91 -5.38
N PRO A 86 18.11 -3.07 -5.67
CA PRO A 86 16.72 -3.51 -5.66
C PRO A 86 16.46 -4.57 -6.74
N PRO A 87 15.40 -5.39 -6.61
CA PRO A 87 15.13 -6.48 -7.54
C PRO A 87 14.76 -6.03 -8.97
N HIS A 88 14.39 -4.76 -9.18
CA HIS A 88 14.08 -4.12 -10.47
C HIS A 88 14.44 -2.64 -10.46
#